data_AF-A0A8T3RR07-F1
#
_entry.id   AF-A0A8T3RR07-F1
#
_cell.length_a   1.000
_cell.length_b   1.000
_cell.length_c   1.000
_cell.angle_alpha   90.00
_cell.angle_beta   90.00
_cell.angle_gamma   90.00
#
_symmetry.space_group_name_H-M   'P 1'
#
loop_
_entity.id
_entity.type
_entity.pdbx_description
1 polymer ?
#
loop_
_entity_poly.entity_id
_entity_poly.type
_entity_poly.pdbx_seq_one_letter_code
_entity_poly.pdbx_strand_id
1 'polypeptide(L)'
;MSDPKAAFHEFLAPRFWLVWLGLAALRAASLLPFGAQIWLGRRLGALLYRLLDTRREIARRNIGRCFPGLDDGAQLALLKRHFGSLGIGVFETALAWWASDARLAARMNVTGLEHLELALARGNGVILLSAHFTAMDLGGRMLGERIALDVLYRPLGHPLFDEVMRRGRLRAARKMFTKGDLRGMLRSLHEGRAVWFAPDQAHSGPNSVLAPFFSIPAPTNTIASRIAAKSGAAVIPFFPLRERDDRNYHLLILPALENFPAPQPEVDAARINALIEEQARIAPEQYLWIHRRFKGSPGYSGEPAMYSMKRQPLYRFVGPRYWSLWLGIGALRLLVLFPYRWQLVFGRRLGGFMHATMRRRRDYASRNIAVCFPDLDEAAQRSLVRCHFASLGMSLFETGFAWWAPLARLRTLGHPEGLEHLHAALERGRGAILLTGHFTTLELSSLLLTQLAPPLDAVYRKNENPLLDEITRRGRERGAQETIPKESVRSMLKTLRRKKALWYAPDQSYRRKQSALVPFFGEPAVSSTATSQLARLSGAPVVPFLPLRRADGSGYRLILLPALEGFPSDDAVADTLRFHRLLEGHIRTAPEQYYWVHRRFKGRPPEYPDIYT
;
A
#
# COMPACT_ATOMS: atom_id res chain seq x y z
N MET A 1 21.78 0.04 -17.70
CA MET A 1 22.35 0.28 -16.36
C MET A 1 22.20 -1.00 -15.55
N SER A 2 23.27 -1.79 -15.46
CA SER A 2 23.33 -2.92 -14.53
C SER A 2 23.34 -2.36 -13.11
N ASP A 3 22.36 -2.75 -12.31
CA ASP A 3 22.32 -2.50 -10.86
C ASP A 3 23.67 -2.97 -10.28
N PRO A 4 24.44 -2.13 -9.54
CA PRO A 4 25.68 -2.58 -8.94
C PRO A 4 25.35 -3.77 -8.04
N LYS A 5 25.89 -4.95 -8.39
CA LYS A 5 25.76 -6.15 -7.56
C LYS A 5 26.32 -5.79 -6.18
N ALA A 6 25.44 -5.56 -5.21
CA ALA A 6 25.83 -5.35 -3.83
C ALA A 6 26.80 -6.47 -3.46
N ALA A 7 28.01 -6.10 -3.05
CA ALA A 7 29.02 -7.09 -2.77
C ALA A 7 28.55 -7.91 -1.56
N PHE A 8 28.80 -9.23 -1.56
CA PHE A 8 28.19 -10.12 -0.55
C PHE A 8 28.52 -9.72 0.90
N HIS A 9 29.67 -9.08 1.12
CA HIS A 9 30.07 -8.53 2.42
C HIS A 9 29.14 -7.41 2.92
N GLU A 10 28.44 -6.68 2.04
CA GLU A 10 27.44 -5.68 2.42
C GLU A 10 26.25 -6.30 3.15
N PHE A 11 26.00 -7.59 2.91
CA PHE A 11 24.94 -8.35 3.59
C PHE A 11 25.31 -8.80 5.00
N LEU A 12 26.53 -8.56 5.48
CA LEU A 12 26.95 -8.88 6.84
C LEU A 12 26.51 -7.81 7.87
N ALA A 13 26.05 -6.65 7.39
CA ALA A 13 25.63 -5.54 8.24
C ALA A 13 24.45 -5.92 9.17
N PRO A 14 24.36 -5.35 10.40
CA PRO A 14 23.31 -5.69 11.38
C PRO A 14 21.87 -5.61 10.88
N ARG A 15 21.60 -4.74 9.89
CA ARG A 15 20.29 -4.61 9.22
C ARG A 15 19.80 -5.92 8.58
N PHE A 16 20.68 -6.88 8.34
CA PHE A 16 20.38 -8.15 7.68
C PHE A 16 20.37 -9.37 8.60
N TRP A 17 20.80 -9.23 9.87
CA TRP A 17 20.98 -10.38 10.78
C TRP A 17 19.69 -11.18 10.98
N LEU A 18 18.54 -10.53 11.15
CA LEU A 18 17.26 -11.23 11.29
C LEU A 18 16.89 -12.06 10.04
N VAL A 19 17.24 -11.57 8.85
CA VAL A 19 16.99 -12.29 7.60
C VAL A 19 17.96 -13.45 7.45
N TRP A 20 19.22 -13.28 7.82
CA TRP A 20 20.18 -14.38 7.89
C TRP A 20 19.75 -15.46 8.87
N LEU A 21 19.29 -15.11 10.08
CA LEU A 21 18.75 -16.06 11.05
C LEU A 21 17.57 -16.84 10.48
N GLY A 22 16.64 -16.16 9.80
CA GLY A 22 15.51 -16.81 9.14
C GLY A 22 15.94 -17.77 8.02
N LEU A 23 16.90 -17.36 7.18
CA LEU A 23 17.44 -18.21 6.11
C LEU A 23 18.24 -19.39 6.65
N ALA A 24 19.01 -19.20 7.73
CA ALA A 24 19.74 -20.27 8.40
C ALA A 24 18.79 -21.29 9.02
N ALA A 25 17.73 -20.83 9.70
CA ALA A 25 16.69 -21.69 10.22
C ALA A 25 15.98 -22.48 9.11
N LEU A 26 15.64 -21.82 7.99
CA LEU A 26 15.03 -22.48 6.84
C LEU A 26 15.96 -23.52 6.20
N ARG A 27 17.25 -23.20 6.06
CA ARG A 27 18.26 -24.12 5.56
C ARG A 27 18.43 -25.32 6.49
N ALA A 28 18.54 -25.12 7.80
CA ALA A 28 18.58 -26.21 8.77
C ALA A 28 17.33 -27.10 8.69
N ALA A 29 16.15 -26.50 8.57
CA ALA A 29 14.90 -27.24 8.44
C ALA A 29 14.83 -28.06 7.13
N SER A 30 15.49 -27.61 6.06
CA SER A 30 15.60 -28.37 4.79
C SER A 30 16.48 -29.63 4.90
N LEU A 31 17.30 -29.76 5.94
CA LEU A 31 18.12 -30.94 6.19
C LEU A 31 17.35 -32.04 6.95
N LEU A 32 16.20 -31.72 7.54
CA LEU A 32 15.37 -32.68 8.25
C LEU A 32 14.87 -33.81 7.32
N PRO A 33 14.50 -34.98 7.86
CA PRO A 33 13.79 -36.01 7.10
C PRO A 33 12.55 -35.45 6.41
N PHE A 34 12.27 -35.92 5.20
CA PHE A 34 11.23 -35.34 4.34
C PHE A 34 9.85 -35.31 5.01
N GLY A 35 9.45 -36.39 5.71
CA GLY A 35 8.18 -36.41 6.46
C GLY A 35 8.08 -35.34 7.55
N ALA A 36 9.20 -35.00 8.21
CA ALA A 36 9.24 -33.91 9.17
C ALA A 36 9.07 -32.54 8.50
N GLN A 37 9.61 -32.35 7.29
CA GLN A 37 9.41 -31.12 6.52
C GLN A 37 7.94 -30.95 6.11
N ILE A 38 7.29 -32.01 5.64
CA ILE A 38 5.86 -32.00 5.32
C ILE A 38 5.03 -31.66 6.56
N TRP A 39 5.33 -32.29 7.70
CA TRP A 39 4.63 -32.03 8.96
C TRP A 39 4.81 -30.58 9.42
N LEU A 40 6.06 -30.07 9.44
CA LEU A 40 6.37 -28.69 9.80
C LEU A 40 5.70 -27.70 8.83
N GLY A 41 5.71 -28.01 7.54
CA GLY A 41 5.03 -27.25 6.50
C GLY A 41 3.54 -27.10 6.79
N ARG A 42 2.84 -28.19 7.12
CA ARG A 42 1.41 -28.12 7.49
C ARG A 42 1.16 -27.28 8.74
N ARG A 43 2.04 -27.37 9.75
CA ARG A 43 1.93 -26.56 10.98
C ARG A 43 2.18 -25.08 10.72
N LEU A 44 3.19 -24.77 9.90
CA LEU A 44 3.43 -23.42 9.41
C LEU A 44 2.21 -22.91 8.63
N GLY A 45 1.61 -23.75 7.77
CA GLY A 45 0.38 -23.43 7.05
C GLY A 45 -0.79 -23.07 7.98
N ALA A 46 -1.01 -23.85 9.04
CA ALA A 46 -2.04 -23.56 10.04
C ALA A 46 -1.77 -22.23 10.79
N LEU A 47 -0.50 -21.90 11.04
CA LEU A 47 -0.12 -20.61 11.61
C LEU A 47 -0.37 -19.46 10.62
N LEU A 48 0.05 -19.62 9.36
CA LEU A 48 -0.17 -18.64 8.30
C LEU A 48 -1.67 -18.39 8.06
N TYR A 49 -2.50 -19.42 8.18
CA TYR A 49 -3.96 -19.30 8.11
C TYR A 49 -4.48 -18.32 9.18
N ARG A 50 -3.93 -18.33 10.39
CA ARG A 50 -4.33 -17.42 11.48
C ARG A 50 -3.77 -16.02 11.31
N LEU A 51 -2.54 -15.88 10.80
CA LEU A 51 -1.82 -14.60 10.75
C LEU A 51 -2.10 -13.76 9.48
N LEU A 52 -2.46 -14.39 8.35
CA LEU A 52 -2.57 -13.71 7.05
C LEU A 52 -4.02 -13.43 6.65
N ASP A 53 -4.76 -12.68 7.47
CA ASP A 53 -6.20 -12.40 7.28
C ASP A 53 -6.56 -11.95 5.85
N THR A 54 -5.81 -11.00 5.28
CA THR A 54 -6.06 -10.52 3.92
C THR A 54 -5.86 -11.60 2.86
N ARG A 55 -4.82 -12.45 3.02
CA ARG A 55 -4.55 -13.54 2.05
C ARG A 55 -5.57 -14.65 2.20
N ARG A 56 -5.98 -14.95 3.44
CA ARG A 56 -7.04 -15.91 3.75
C ARG A 56 -8.35 -15.50 3.08
N GLU A 57 -8.73 -14.23 3.19
CA GLU A 57 -9.95 -13.73 2.57
C GLU A 57 -9.90 -13.75 1.04
N ILE A 58 -8.75 -13.40 0.44
CA ILE A 58 -8.57 -13.53 -1.02
C ILE A 58 -8.72 -14.98 -1.46
N ALA A 59 -8.05 -15.92 -0.79
CA ALA A 59 -8.13 -17.33 -1.12
C ALA A 59 -9.55 -17.89 -0.94
N ARG A 60 -10.24 -17.53 0.16
CA ARG A 60 -11.64 -17.91 0.41
C ARG A 60 -12.56 -17.46 -0.73
N ARG A 61 -12.45 -16.20 -1.14
CA ARG A 61 -13.26 -15.64 -2.25
C ARG A 61 -12.96 -16.31 -3.58
N ASN A 62 -11.69 -16.57 -3.88
CA ASN A 62 -11.32 -17.23 -5.13
C ASN A 62 -11.84 -18.67 -5.16
N ILE A 63 -11.66 -19.43 -4.07
CA ILE A 63 -12.17 -20.80 -3.95
C ILE A 63 -13.69 -20.83 -4.10
N GLY A 64 -14.43 -19.98 -3.38
CA GLY A 64 -15.89 -19.97 -3.49
C GLY A 64 -16.42 -19.56 -4.86
N ARG A 65 -15.64 -18.79 -5.63
CA ARG A 65 -15.97 -18.44 -7.02
C ARG A 65 -15.67 -19.58 -8.00
N CYS A 66 -14.52 -20.23 -7.84
CA CYS A 66 -14.06 -21.29 -8.73
C CYS A 66 -14.72 -22.64 -8.46
N PHE A 67 -15.18 -22.88 -7.23
CA PHE A 67 -15.80 -24.13 -6.82
C PHE A 67 -17.19 -23.89 -6.19
N PRO A 68 -18.14 -23.29 -6.93
CA PRO A 68 -19.45 -22.94 -6.38
C PRO A 68 -20.31 -24.17 -6.03
N GLY A 69 -20.00 -25.34 -6.59
CA GLY A 69 -20.67 -26.60 -6.27
C GLY A 69 -20.22 -27.25 -4.95
N LEU A 70 -19.17 -26.73 -4.30
CA LEU A 70 -18.78 -27.16 -2.96
C LEU A 70 -19.60 -26.41 -1.92
N ASP A 71 -20.13 -27.13 -0.93
CA ASP A 71 -20.74 -26.50 0.25
C ASP A 71 -19.72 -25.68 1.06
N ASP A 72 -20.20 -24.84 1.96
CA ASP A 72 -19.36 -23.94 2.77
C ASP A 72 -18.33 -24.71 3.62
N GLY A 73 -18.67 -25.91 4.09
CA GLY A 73 -17.78 -26.77 4.87
C GLY A 73 -16.62 -27.30 4.04
N ALA A 74 -16.91 -27.79 2.83
CA ALA A 74 -15.95 -28.28 1.86
C ALA A 74 -15.05 -27.15 1.33
N GLN A 75 -15.61 -25.97 1.06
CA GLN A 75 -14.81 -24.79 0.71
C GLN A 75 -13.85 -24.38 1.84
N LEU A 76 -14.31 -24.41 3.08
CA LEU A 76 -13.47 -24.14 4.25
C LEU A 76 -12.38 -25.20 4.44
N ALA A 77 -12.70 -26.48 4.23
CA ALA A 77 -11.74 -27.57 4.29
C ALA A 77 -10.66 -27.41 3.21
N LEU A 78 -11.05 -27.09 1.98
CA LEU A 78 -10.13 -26.80 0.88
C LEU A 78 -9.25 -25.58 1.20
N LEU A 79 -9.82 -24.51 1.77
CA LEU A 79 -9.06 -23.34 2.20
C LEU A 79 -7.99 -23.71 3.25
N LYS A 80 -8.33 -24.54 4.24
CA LYS A 80 -7.37 -25.01 5.26
C LYS A 80 -6.28 -25.88 4.65
N ARG A 81 -6.64 -26.83 3.76
CA ARG A 81 -5.68 -27.65 3.01
C ARG A 81 -4.75 -26.79 2.15
N HIS A 82 -5.29 -25.76 1.50
CA HIS A 82 -4.53 -24.79 0.71
C HIS A 82 -3.46 -24.09 1.55
N PHE A 83 -3.82 -23.59 2.73
CA PHE A 83 -2.85 -23.00 3.65
C PHE A 83 -1.82 -24.01 4.15
N GLY A 84 -2.21 -25.27 4.40
CA GLY A 84 -1.29 -26.37 4.65
C GLY A 84 -0.27 -26.53 3.51
N SER A 85 -0.73 -26.53 2.26
CA SER A 85 0.14 -26.60 1.08
C SER A 85 1.05 -25.39 0.94
N LEU A 86 0.57 -24.17 1.23
CA LEU A 86 1.41 -22.97 1.23
C LEU A 86 2.57 -23.08 2.22
N GLY A 87 2.32 -23.65 3.40
CA GLY A 87 3.35 -23.90 4.39
C GLY A 87 4.36 -24.95 3.93
N ILE A 88 3.91 -26.03 3.27
CA ILE A 88 4.80 -27.00 2.62
C ILE A 88 5.62 -26.34 1.51
N GLY A 89 5.03 -25.43 0.73
CA GLY A 89 5.68 -24.67 -0.34
C GLY A 89 6.91 -23.87 0.09
N VAL A 90 6.97 -23.46 1.37
CA VAL A 90 8.17 -22.84 1.94
C VAL A 90 9.35 -23.82 1.96
N PHE A 91 9.09 -25.08 2.30
CA PHE A 91 10.09 -26.15 2.29
C PHE A 91 10.42 -26.61 0.86
N GLU A 92 9.43 -26.67 -0.04
CA GLU A 92 9.66 -26.95 -1.47
C GLU A 92 10.62 -25.93 -2.08
N THR A 93 10.44 -24.65 -1.76
CA THR A 93 11.33 -23.57 -2.16
C THR A 93 12.73 -23.73 -1.55
N ALA A 94 12.83 -24.09 -0.26
CA ALA A 94 14.11 -24.34 0.40
C ALA A 94 14.87 -25.52 -0.24
N LEU A 95 14.16 -26.61 -0.56
CA LEU A 95 14.72 -27.75 -1.27
C LEU A 95 15.22 -27.35 -2.65
N ALA A 96 14.44 -26.57 -3.40
CA ALA A 96 14.86 -26.05 -4.72
C ALA A 96 16.17 -25.25 -4.65
N TRP A 97 16.40 -24.50 -3.55
CA TRP A 97 17.59 -23.68 -3.41
C TRP A 97 18.81 -24.45 -2.90
N TRP A 98 18.65 -25.40 -1.99
CA TRP A 98 19.77 -25.99 -1.24
C TRP A 98 19.92 -27.52 -1.34
N ALA A 99 18.89 -28.26 -1.75
CA ALA A 99 19.02 -29.72 -1.87
C ALA A 99 19.96 -30.12 -3.00
N SER A 100 20.57 -31.30 -2.90
CA SER A 100 21.34 -31.91 -3.98
C SER A 100 20.43 -32.55 -5.02
N ASP A 101 20.94 -32.66 -6.23
CA ASP A 101 20.23 -33.11 -7.43
C ASP A 101 19.77 -34.58 -7.23
N ALA A 102 20.65 -35.42 -6.70
CA ALA A 102 20.32 -36.80 -6.31
C ALA A 102 19.16 -36.91 -5.31
N ARG A 103 19.10 -35.99 -4.32
CA ARG A 103 18.02 -35.98 -3.32
C ARG A 103 16.69 -35.59 -3.94
N LEU A 104 16.70 -34.69 -4.92
CA LEU A 104 15.50 -34.28 -5.63
C LEU A 104 15.05 -35.38 -6.61
N ALA A 105 15.96 -35.91 -7.42
CA ALA A 105 15.68 -36.96 -8.39
C ALA A 105 15.02 -38.20 -7.77
N ALA A 106 15.41 -38.59 -6.56
CA ALA A 106 14.84 -39.72 -5.83
C ALA A 106 13.34 -39.57 -5.45
N ARG A 107 12.73 -38.39 -5.67
CA ARG A 107 11.35 -38.08 -5.30
C ARG A 107 10.52 -37.55 -6.46
N MET A 108 11.00 -37.65 -7.70
CA MET A 108 10.29 -37.13 -8.86
C MET A 108 9.98 -38.21 -9.88
N ASN A 109 8.71 -38.21 -10.25
CA ASN A 109 8.19 -38.89 -11.40
C ASN A 109 8.02 -37.85 -12.52
N VAL A 110 8.50 -38.15 -13.73
CA VAL A 110 8.36 -37.27 -14.90
C VAL A 110 7.54 -37.99 -15.96
N THR A 111 6.56 -37.31 -16.53
CA THR A 111 5.75 -37.81 -17.65
C THR A 111 5.74 -36.78 -18.77
N GLY A 112 5.88 -37.24 -20.03
CA GLY A 112 5.83 -36.38 -21.20
C GLY A 112 7.12 -35.62 -21.49
N LEU A 113 8.27 -36.07 -20.97
CA LEU A 113 9.57 -35.44 -21.23
C LEU A 113 9.91 -35.45 -22.72
N GLU A 114 9.49 -36.51 -23.42
CA GLU A 114 9.61 -36.68 -24.85
C GLU A 114 8.99 -35.52 -25.65
N HIS A 115 7.89 -34.91 -25.17
CA HIS A 115 7.29 -33.75 -25.83
C HIS A 115 8.23 -32.55 -25.83
N LEU A 116 8.95 -32.35 -24.72
CA LEU A 116 9.91 -31.27 -24.57
C LEU A 116 11.18 -31.51 -25.38
N GLU A 117 11.71 -32.74 -25.36
CA GLU A 117 12.88 -33.13 -26.15
C GLU A 117 12.62 -32.99 -27.65
N LEU A 118 11.46 -33.46 -28.13
CA LEU A 118 11.05 -33.33 -29.53
C LEU A 118 10.92 -31.86 -29.96
N ALA A 119 10.39 -30.99 -29.10
CA ALA A 119 10.25 -29.57 -29.42
C ALA A 119 11.59 -28.81 -29.39
N LEU A 120 12.49 -29.14 -28.45
CA LEU A 120 13.83 -28.57 -28.40
C LEU A 120 14.66 -28.99 -29.61
N ALA A 121 14.51 -30.24 -30.08
CA ALA A 121 15.20 -30.75 -31.28
C ALA A 121 14.83 -29.97 -32.57
N ARG A 122 13.69 -29.28 -32.61
CA ARG A 122 13.29 -28.43 -33.76
C ARG A 122 14.09 -27.13 -33.86
N GLY A 123 14.86 -26.75 -32.83
CA GLY A 123 15.80 -25.61 -32.88
C GLY A 123 15.20 -24.21 -32.64
N ASN A 124 13.87 -24.05 -32.62
CA ASN A 124 13.21 -22.75 -32.41
C ASN A 124 13.03 -22.36 -30.92
N GLY A 125 13.58 -23.15 -30.00
CA GLY A 125 13.38 -23.02 -28.57
C GLY A 125 11.97 -23.38 -28.10
N VAL A 126 11.75 -23.32 -26.79
CA VAL A 126 10.47 -23.73 -26.16
C VAL A 126 10.03 -22.70 -25.13
N ILE A 127 8.75 -22.31 -25.17
CA ILE A 127 8.11 -21.55 -24.09
C ILE A 127 7.47 -22.57 -23.15
N LEU A 128 8.05 -22.72 -21.95
CA LEU A 128 7.50 -23.56 -20.91
C LEU A 128 6.41 -22.80 -20.17
N LEU A 129 5.16 -23.19 -20.41
CA LEU A 129 3.97 -22.57 -19.86
C LEU A 129 3.56 -23.26 -18.56
N SER A 130 3.41 -22.52 -17.47
CA SER A 130 2.90 -23.07 -16.21
C SER A 130 2.03 -22.06 -15.48
N ALA A 131 1.65 -22.39 -14.24
CA ALA A 131 0.95 -21.50 -13.33
C ALA A 131 1.55 -21.59 -11.93
N HIS A 132 1.15 -20.65 -11.05
CA HIS A 132 1.66 -20.62 -9.69
C HIS A 132 1.04 -21.73 -8.84
N PHE A 133 1.77 -22.84 -8.72
CA PHE A 133 1.58 -23.91 -7.74
C PHE A 133 2.64 -23.85 -6.63
N THR A 134 2.42 -24.49 -5.47
CA THR A 134 3.38 -24.40 -4.35
C THR A 134 4.75 -25.00 -4.70
N ALA A 135 4.76 -26.11 -5.45
CA ALA A 135 5.98 -26.84 -5.84
C ALA A 135 6.67 -26.25 -7.08
N MET A 136 6.28 -25.05 -7.51
CA MET A 136 6.69 -24.47 -8.79
C MET A 136 8.22 -24.19 -8.88
N ASP A 137 8.82 -23.62 -7.84
CA ASP A 137 10.29 -23.40 -7.80
C ASP A 137 11.06 -24.74 -7.79
N LEU A 138 10.48 -25.78 -7.17
CA LEU A 138 11.04 -27.13 -7.17
C LEU A 138 10.97 -27.75 -8.57
N GLY A 139 9.81 -27.69 -9.25
CA GLY A 139 9.67 -28.17 -10.63
C GLY A 139 10.67 -27.52 -11.60
N GLY A 140 10.84 -26.20 -11.50
CA GLY A 140 11.86 -25.49 -12.27
C GLY A 140 13.28 -25.98 -11.98
N ARG A 141 13.61 -26.26 -10.71
CA ARG A 141 14.91 -26.82 -10.31
C ARG A 141 15.20 -28.16 -10.94
N MET A 142 14.20 -29.03 -11.00
CA MET A 142 14.35 -30.39 -11.52
C MET A 142 14.38 -30.43 -13.04
N LEU A 143 13.63 -29.55 -13.69
CA LEU A 143 13.66 -29.41 -15.14
C LEU A 143 15.00 -28.85 -15.63
N GLY A 144 15.58 -27.89 -14.89
CA GLY A 144 16.89 -27.31 -15.19
C GLY A 144 18.07 -28.28 -15.16
N GLU A 145 17.92 -29.46 -14.56
CA GLU A 145 18.94 -30.53 -14.61
C GLU A 145 18.96 -31.26 -15.95
N ARG A 146 17.83 -31.22 -16.68
CA ARG A 146 17.62 -31.98 -17.92
C ARG A 146 17.74 -31.12 -19.16
N ILE A 147 17.44 -29.83 -19.05
CA ILE A 147 17.40 -28.91 -20.19
C ILE A 147 18.04 -27.56 -19.88
N ALA A 148 18.47 -26.86 -20.94
CA ALA A 148 18.92 -25.48 -20.83
C ALA A 148 17.72 -24.53 -20.59
N LEU A 149 17.41 -24.31 -19.31
CA LEU A 149 16.30 -23.47 -18.85
C LEU A 149 16.76 -22.03 -18.58
N ASP A 150 16.00 -21.06 -19.06
CA ASP A 150 16.03 -19.67 -18.62
C ASP A 150 14.68 -19.27 -18.01
N VAL A 151 14.68 -18.34 -17.06
CA VAL A 151 13.49 -18.08 -16.24
C VAL A 151 13.20 -16.58 -16.13
N LEU A 152 11.92 -16.20 -16.19
CA LEU A 152 11.51 -14.84 -15.85
C LEU A 152 11.63 -14.60 -14.35
N TYR A 153 12.11 -13.42 -14.02
CA TYR A 153 12.44 -13.01 -12.68
C TYR A 153 11.91 -11.60 -12.38
N ARG A 154 11.41 -11.45 -11.16
CA ARG A 154 10.99 -10.17 -10.61
C ARG A 154 11.80 -9.93 -9.33
N PRO A 155 12.61 -8.85 -9.29
CA PRO A 155 13.33 -8.49 -8.07
C PRO A 155 12.40 -8.38 -6.87
N LEU A 156 12.78 -9.05 -5.79
CA LEU A 156 12.08 -8.97 -4.51
C LEU A 156 12.48 -7.69 -3.76
N GLY A 157 11.58 -7.21 -2.91
CA GLY A 157 11.79 -5.93 -2.21
C GLY A 157 12.87 -5.96 -1.11
N HIS A 158 13.40 -7.12 -0.74
CA HIS A 158 14.44 -7.26 0.28
C HIS A 158 15.74 -7.82 -0.34
N PRO A 159 16.82 -7.02 -0.39
CA PRO A 159 17.96 -7.31 -1.26
C PRO A 159 18.73 -8.59 -0.90
N LEU A 160 18.92 -8.90 0.39
CA LEU A 160 19.56 -10.17 0.79
C LEU A 160 18.73 -11.40 0.39
N PHE A 161 17.42 -11.35 0.61
CA PHE A 161 16.56 -12.50 0.33
C PHE A 161 16.44 -12.70 -1.19
N ASP A 162 16.39 -11.60 -1.92
CA ASP A 162 16.45 -11.55 -3.37
C ASP A 162 17.74 -12.17 -3.92
N GLU A 163 18.91 -11.80 -3.37
CA GLU A 163 20.20 -12.37 -3.78
C GLU A 163 20.29 -13.87 -3.49
N VAL A 164 19.80 -14.32 -2.32
CA VAL A 164 19.79 -15.76 -1.97
C VAL A 164 18.86 -16.54 -2.90
N MET A 165 17.66 -16.03 -3.18
CA MET A 165 16.74 -16.64 -4.14
C MET A 165 17.34 -16.68 -5.55
N ARG A 166 17.98 -15.60 -6.00
CA ARG A 166 18.66 -15.52 -7.30
C ARG A 166 19.76 -16.58 -7.41
N ARG A 167 20.60 -16.72 -6.38
CA ARG A 167 21.64 -17.77 -6.33
C ARG A 167 21.04 -19.17 -6.37
N GLY A 168 19.95 -19.40 -5.62
CA GLY A 168 19.23 -20.67 -5.65
C GLY A 168 18.70 -21.01 -7.04
N ARG A 169 18.03 -20.05 -7.70
CA ARG A 169 17.45 -20.25 -9.04
C ARG A 169 18.49 -20.42 -10.14
N LEU A 170 19.68 -19.83 -10.02
CA LEU A 170 20.78 -20.06 -10.97
C LEU A 170 21.37 -21.47 -10.93
N ARG A 171 21.01 -22.29 -9.92
CA ARG A 171 21.30 -23.73 -9.95
C ARG A 171 20.44 -24.48 -10.97
N ALA A 172 19.29 -23.92 -11.31
CA ALA A 172 18.33 -24.46 -12.27
C ALA A 172 18.42 -23.78 -13.64
N ALA A 173 18.67 -22.46 -13.63
CA ALA A 173 18.54 -21.59 -14.78
C ALA A 173 19.90 -21.06 -15.22
N ARG A 174 20.13 -21.00 -16.55
CA ARG A 174 21.35 -20.40 -17.11
C ARG A 174 21.29 -18.87 -17.07
N LYS A 175 20.13 -18.29 -17.43
CA LYS A 175 19.88 -16.85 -17.40
C LYS A 175 18.54 -16.54 -16.73
N MET A 176 18.47 -15.36 -16.12
CA MET A 176 17.24 -14.81 -15.51
C MET A 176 16.90 -13.47 -16.16
N PHE A 177 15.67 -13.33 -16.66
CA PHE A 177 15.21 -12.14 -17.36
C PHE A 177 14.28 -11.31 -16.49
N THR A 178 14.43 -9.99 -16.48
CA THR A 178 13.39 -9.13 -15.87
C THR A 178 12.19 -9.02 -16.81
N LYS A 179 11.01 -8.70 -16.30
CA LYS A 179 9.77 -8.56 -17.11
C LYS A 179 9.91 -7.60 -18.31
N GLY A 180 10.85 -6.66 -18.28
CA GLY A 180 11.11 -5.72 -19.38
C GLY A 180 12.06 -6.25 -20.46
N ASP A 181 12.74 -7.37 -20.24
CA ASP A 181 13.78 -7.88 -21.13
C ASP A 181 13.25 -8.89 -22.16
N LEU A 182 12.29 -8.43 -22.97
CA LEU A 182 11.73 -9.25 -24.06
C LEU A 182 12.78 -9.62 -25.11
N ARG A 183 13.76 -8.75 -25.35
CA ARG A 183 14.85 -9.01 -26.30
C ARG A 183 15.76 -10.14 -25.82
N GLY A 184 16.11 -10.16 -24.53
CA GLY A 184 16.88 -11.25 -23.93
C GLY A 184 16.14 -12.59 -24.02
N MET A 185 14.83 -12.59 -23.78
CA MET A 185 14.00 -13.79 -23.91
C MET A 185 13.96 -14.32 -25.35
N LEU A 186 13.72 -13.46 -26.34
CA LEU A 186 13.70 -13.87 -27.75
C LEU A 186 15.06 -14.44 -28.20
N ARG A 187 16.16 -13.82 -27.75
CA ARG A 187 17.52 -14.33 -28.01
C ARG A 187 17.71 -15.72 -27.42
N SER A 188 17.23 -15.96 -26.20
CA SER A 188 17.31 -17.28 -25.57
C SER A 188 16.59 -18.35 -26.36
N LEU A 189 15.38 -18.04 -26.86
CA LEU A 189 14.61 -18.97 -27.69
C LEU A 189 15.31 -19.26 -29.02
N HIS A 190 15.87 -18.24 -29.68
CA HIS A 190 16.65 -18.43 -30.93
C HIS A 190 17.96 -19.21 -30.71
N GLU A 191 18.50 -19.22 -29.49
CA GLU A 191 19.62 -20.09 -29.10
C GLU A 191 19.15 -21.54 -28.80
N GLY A 192 17.90 -21.89 -29.13
CA GLY A 192 17.32 -23.23 -28.93
C GLY A 192 16.99 -23.56 -27.47
N ARG A 193 16.94 -22.57 -26.58
CA ARG A 193 16.75 -22.79 -25.13
C ARG A 193 15.28 -22.72 -24.72
N ALA A 194 14.98 -23.24 -23.54
CA ALA A 194 13.64 -23.17 -22.97
C ALA A 194 13.49 -21.92 -22.09
N VAL A 195 12.36 -21.22 -22.20
CA VAL A 195 12.03 -20.07 -21.37
C VAL A 195 10.75 -20.33 -20.60
N TRP A 196 10.83 -20.31 -19.27
CA TRP A 196 9.67 -20.55 -18.41
C TRP A 196 8.86 -19.28 -18.13
N PHE A 197 7.55 -19.35 -18.41
CA PHE A 197 6.56 -18.30 -18.25
C PHE A 197 5.28 -18.77 -17.52
N ALA A 198 4.72 -17.92 -16.63
CA ALA A 198 3.48 -18.17 -15.90
C ALA A 198 2.48 -16.98 -16.03
N PRO A 199 1.34 -17.13 -16.75
CA PRO A 199 0.42 -16.03 -17.06
C PRO A 199 -0.77 -15.87 -16.09
N ASP A 200 -0.87 -16.69 -15.04
CA ASP A 200 -2.04 -16.85 -14.18
C ASP A 200 -2.21 -15.74 -13.11
N GLN A 201 -1.33 -14.74 -13.06
CA GLN A 201 -1.54 -13.54 -12.25
C GLN A 201 -2.32 -12.48 -13.03
N ALA A 202 -3.24 -11.78 -12.34
CA ALA A 202 -3.95 -10.65 -12.94
C ALA A 202 -2.97 -9.60 -13.49
N HIS A 203 -3.03 -9.38 -14.79
CA HIS A 203 -2.29 -8.34 -15.48
C HIS A 203 -3.22 -7.20 -15.85
N SER A 204 -2.75 -5.96 -15.73
CA SER A 204 -3.48 -4.78 -16.21
C SER A 204 -2.52 -4.03 -17.13
N GLY A 205 -2.93 -3.80 -18.37
CA GLY A 205 -2.09 -3.18 -19.39
C GLY A 205 -2.51 -3.57 -20.81
N PRO A 206 -1.82 -3.05 -21.84
CA PRO A 206 -2.16 -3.28 -23.25
C PRO A 206 -1.96 -4.73 -23.73
N ASN A 207 -1.40 -5.60 -22.88
CA ASN A 207 -1.10 -6.99 -23.18
C ASN A 207 -1.93 -7.94 -22.31
N SER A 208 -3.17 -7.54 -22.02
CA SER A 208 -4.11 -8.32 -21.22
C SER A 208 -5.47 -8.32 -21.89
N VAL A 209 -6.08 -9.49 -21.95
CA VAL A 209 -7.47 -9.69 -22.40
C VAL A 209 -8.29 -10.30 -21.27
N LEU A 210 -9.61 -10.20 -21.34
CA LEU A 210 -10.50 -10.95 -20.45
C LEU A 210 -10.78 -12.30 -21.10
N ALA A 211 -10.39 -13.37 -20.42
CA ALA A 211 -10.66 -14.74 -20.85
C ALA A 211 -11.30 -15.53 -19.69
N PRO A 212 -12.17 -16.51 -19.98
CA PRO A 212 -12.80 -17.31 -18.93
C PRO A 212 -11.74 -18.05 -18.11
N PHE A 213 -11.85 -17.98 -16.78
CA PHE A 213 -11.14 -18.80 -15.81
C PHE A 213 -12.15 -19.28 -14.76
N PHE A 214 -12.47 -20.57 -14.74
CA PHE A 214 -13.60 -21.17 -14.04
C PHE A 214 -14.92 -20.51 -14.45
N SER A 215 -15.11 -20.31 -15.76
CA SER A 215 -16.24 -19.58 -16.35
C SER A 215 -16.37 -18.10 -15.93
N ILE A 216 -15.39 -17.57 -15.18
CA ILE A 216 -15.39 -16.18 -14.72
C ILE A 216 -14.43 -15.37 -15.61
N PRO A 217 -14.83 -14.22 -16.15
CA PRO A 217 -13.92 -13.36 -16.91
C PRO A 217 -12.72 -12.95 -16.05
N ALA A 218 -11.50 -13.33 -16.43
CA ALA A 218 -10.27 -13.03 -15.71
C ALA A 218 -9.26 -12.32 -16.63
N PRO A 219 -8.59 -11.26 -16.16
CA PRO A 219 -7.49 -10.65 -16.90
C PRO A 219 -6.34 -11.65 -17.09
N THR A 220 -6.08 -12.04 -18.33
CA THR A 220 -5.04 -12.99 -18.71
C THR A 220 -4.01 -12.31 -19.61
N ASN A 221 -2.74 -12.58 -19.31
CA ASN A 221 -1.60 -12.00 -20.00
C ASN A 221 -1.35 -12.70 -21.35
N THR A 222 -1.26 -11.94 -22.44
CA THR A 222 -1.14 -12.44 -23.81
C THR A 222 0.31 -12.45 -24.33
N ILE A 223 1.29 -12.23 -23.44
CA ILE A 223 2.71 -12.17 -23.81
C ILE A 223 3.22 -13.51 -24.35
N ALA A 224 2.75 -14.66 -23.84
CA ALA A 224 3.17 -15.98 -24.34
C ALA A 224 2.89 -16.12 -25.84
N SER A 225 1.67 -15.79 -26.29
CA SER A 225 1.29 -15.77 -27.71
C SER A 225 2.19 -14.89 -28.56
N ARG A 226 2.51 -13.69 -28.06
CA ARG A 226 3.35 -12.74 -28.79
C ARG A 226 4.80 -13.19 -28.89
N ILE A 227 5.33 -13.87 -27.88
CA ILE A 227 6.68 -14.43 -27.93
C ILE A 227 6.69 -15.59 -28.92
N ALA A 228 5.72 -16.51 -28.82
CA ALA A 228 5.59 -17.65 -29.73
C ALA A 228 5.50 -17.20 -31.20
N ALA A 229 4.66 -16.19 -31.50
CA ALA A 229 4.54 -15.61 -32.85
C ALA A 229 5.88 -15.09 -33.40
N LYS A 230 6.72 -14.53 -32.54
CA LYS A 230 7.98 -13.87 -32.96
C LYS A 230 9.15 -14.82 -33.04
N SER A 231 9.19 -15.86 -32.20
CA SER A 231 10.32 -16.79 -32.12
C SER A 231 10.07 -18.10 -32.87
N GLY A 232 8.82 -18.42 -33.21
CA GLY A 232 8.45 -19.75 -33.72
C GLY A 232 8.60 -20.86 -32.67
N ALA A 233 8.72 -20.50 -31.39
CA ALA A 233 8.92 -21.45 -30.30
C ALA A 233 7.63 -22.22 -30.01
N ALA A 234 7.75 -23.52 -29.79
CA ALA A 234 6.64 -24.32 -29.31
C ALA A 234 6.25 -23.91 -27.88
N VAL A 235 4.96 -23.87 -27.57
CA VAL A 235 4.46 -23.62 -26.22
C VAL A 235 4.13 -24.95 -25.57
N ILE A 236 4.94 -25.35 -24.59
CA ILE A 236 4.80 -26.63 -23.89
C ILE A 236 4.34 -26.38 -22.47
N PRO A 237 3.16 -26.87 -22.08
CA PRO A 237 2.74 -26.78 -20.72
C PRO A 237 3.48 -27.75 -19.81
N PHE A 238 3.79 -27.30 -18.59
CA PHE A 238 4.32 -28.17 -17.56
C PHE A 238 3.77 -27.81 -16.18
N PHE A 239 3.55 -28.82 -15.33
CA PHE A 239 2.96 -28.66 -14.01
C PHE A 239 3.67 -29.55 -13.00
N PRO A 240 4.42 -28.97 -12.04
CA PRO A 240 4.95 -29.71 -10.91
C PRO A 240 3.89 -29.79 -9.81
N LEU A 241 3.43 -31.00 -9.53
CA LEU A 241 2.42 -31.29 -8.50
C LEU A 241 3.02 -32.20 -7.45
N ARG A 242 2.73 -31.93 -6.18
CA ARG A 242 2.98 -32.89 -5.10
C ARG A 242 1.92 -33.99 -5.16
N GLU A 243 2.31 -35.25 -5.04
CA GLU A 243 1.37 -36.37 -5.04
C GLU A 243 0.47 -36.35 -3.80
N ARG A 244 -0.70 -37.00 -3.87
CA ARG A 244 -1.73 -36.94 -2.80
C ARG A 244 -1.25 -37.51 -1.46
N ASP A 245 -0.28 -38.40 -1.48
CA ASP A 245 0.32 -39.00 -0.27
C ASP A 245 1.44 -38.12 0.35
N ASP A 246 1.76 -36.98 -0.29
CA ASP A 246 2.84 -36.06 0.05
C ASP A 246 4.23 -36.72 0.11
N ARG A 247 4.47 -37.83 -0.61
CA ARG A 247 5.78 -38.53 -0.60
C ARG A 247 6.68 -38.17 -1.77
N ASN A 248 6.07 -37.96 -2.94
CA ASN A 248 6.76 -37.67 -4.19
C ASN A 248 6.14 -36.46 -4.92
N TYR A 249 6.80 -36.06 -5.99
CA TYR A 249 6.37 -35.03 -6.91
C TYR A 249 6.19 -35.63 -8.30
N HIS A 250 5.16 -35.18 -8.99
CA HIS A 250 4.92 -35.50 -10.39
C HIS A 250 5.14 -34.24 -11.23
N LEU A 251 6.11 -34.30 -12.13
CA LEU A 251 6.35 -33.30 -13.14
C LEU A 251 5.65 -33.73 -14.43
N LEU A 252 4.46 -33.18 -14.64
CA LEU A 252 3.68 -33.42 -15.85
C LEU A 252 4.09 -32.44 -16.93
N ILE A 253 4.56 -32.95 -18.06
CA ILE A 253 4.87 -32.18 -19.28
C ILE A 253 3.84 -32.60 -20.32
N LEU A 254 3.08 -31.64 -20.86
CA LEU A 254 2.03 -31.90 -21.83
C LEU A 254 2.54 -31.67 -23.25
N PRO A 255 1.88 -32.23 -24.28
CA PRO A 255 2.17 -31.90 -25.67
C PRO A 255 2.16 -30.39 -25.93
N ALA A 256 2.92 -29.97 -26.94
CA ALA A 256 2.91 -28.58 -27.37
C ALA A 256 1.50 -28.15 -27.80
N LEU A 257 1.12 -26.91 -27.50
CA LEU A 257 -0.17 -26.37 -27.92
C LEU A 257 -0.20 -26.25 -29.46
N GLU A 258 -1.02 -27.09 -30.10
CA GLU A 258 -1.25 -27.05 -31.55
C GLU A 258 -1.91 -25.74 -31.99
N ASN A 259 -1.65 -25.24 -33.21
CA ASN A 259 -2.27 -24.01 -33.72
C ASN A 259 -2.11 -22.78 -32.79
N PHE A 260 -0.97 -22.68 -32.11
CA PHE A 260 -0.64 -21.58 -31.22
C PHE A 260 0.53 -20.75 -31.79
N PRO A 261 0.43 -19.42 -31.84
CA PRO A 261 -0.66 -18.58 -31.36
C PRO A 261 -1.84 -18.47 -32.34
N ALA A 262 -3.05 -18.31 -31.80
CA ALA A 262 -4.25 -18.02 -32.59
C ALA A 262 -4.26 -16.56 -33.11
N PRO A 263 -5.01 -16.26 -34.19
CA PRO A 263 -5.15 -14.88 -34.69
C PRO A 263 -5.73 -13.91 -33.65
N GLN A 264 -6.64 -14.39 -32.80
CA GLN A 264 -7.26 -13.62 -31.72
C GLN A 264 -6.63 -13.98 -30.37
N PRO A 265 -6.07 -13.02 -29.63
CA PRO A 265 -5.39 -13.29 -28.36
C PRO A 265 -6.33 -13.82 -27.25
N GLU A 266 -7.63 -13.59 -27.36
CA GLU A 266 -8.67 -14.12 -26.46
C GLU A 266 -8.75 -15.65 -26.52
N VAL A 267 -8.57 -16.24 -27.71
CA VAL A 267 -8.62 -17.70 -27.93
C VAL A 267 -7.47 -18.37 -27.19
N ASP A 268 -6.26 -17.86 -27.39
CA ASP A 268 -5.07 -18.35 -26.69
C ASP A 268 -5.21 -18.18 -25.16
N ALA A 269 -5.68 -17.02 -24.72
CA ALA A 269 -5.87 -16.74 -23.30
C ALA A 269 -6.92 -17.68 -22.66
N ALA A 270 -8.01 -17.98 -23.36
CA ALA A 270 -9.03 -18.92 -22.90
C ALA A 270 -8.47 -20.34 -22.82
N ARG A 271 -7.70 -20.78 -23.82
CA ARG A 271 -7.06 -22.11 -23.82
C ARG A 271 -6.04 -22.27 -22.70
N ILE A 272 -5.18 -21.26 -22.51
CA ILE A 272 -4.22 -21.23 -21.40
C ILE A 272 -4.94 -21.31 -20.06
N ASN A 273 -6.02 -20.54 -19.88
CA ASN A 273 -6.81 -20.58 -18.66
C ASN A 273 -7.42 -21.97 -18.44
N ALA A 274 -8.10 -22.54 -19.44
CA ALA A 274 -8.73 -23.86 -19.35
C ALA A 274 -7.73 -24.95 -18.94
N LEU A 275 -6.52 -24.89 -19.49
CA LEU A 275 -5.44 -25.79 -19.11
C LEU A 275 -5.05 -25.65 -17.63
N ILE A 276 -4.91 -24.40 -17.16
CA ILE A 276 -4.58 -24.14 -15.75
C ILE A 276 -5.72 -24.56 -14.84
N GLU A 277 -6.98 -24.40 -15.26
CA GLU A 277 -8.16 -24.87 -14.53
C GLU A 277 -8.15 -26.37 -14.33
N GLU A 278 -7.83 -27.14 -15.37
CA GLU A 278 -7.76 -28.59 -15.31
C GLU A 278 -6.77 -29.03 -14.21
N GLN A 279 -5.58 -28.44 -14.19
CA GLN A 279 -4.55 -28.76 -13.19
C GLN A 279 -4.93 -28.26 -11.80
N ALA A 280 -5.57 -27.10 -11.71
CA ALA A 280 -6.12 -26.58 -10.47
C ALA A 280 -7.29 -27.42 -9.94
N ARG A 281 -7.99 -28.21 -10.77
CA ARG A 281 -9.00 -29.17 -10.33
C ARG A 281 -8.38 -30.48 -9.84
N ILE A 282 -7.25 -30.89 -10.40
CA ILE A 282 -6.50 -32.09 -9.98
C ILE A 282 -5.92 -31.90 -8.57
N ALA A 283 -5.29 -30.75 -8.32
CA ALA A 283 -4.62 -30.43 -7.06
C ALA A 283 -5.04 -29.03 -6.53
N PRO A 284 -6.31 -28.84 -6.14
CA PRO A 284 -6.86 -27.52 -5.84
C PRO A 284 -6.19 -26.84 -4.64
N GLU A 285 -5.72 -27.59 -3.65
CA GLU A 285 -4.99 -27.01 -2.53
C GLU A 285 -3.61 -26.45 -2.90
N GLN A 286 -3.02 -26.91 -4.02
CA GLN A 286 -1.66 -26.56 -4.41
C GLN A 286 -1.60 -25.32 -5.31
N TYR A 287 -2.71 -24.95 -5.98
CA TYR A 287 -2.80 -23.71 -6.75
C TYR A 287 -2.78 -22.48 -5.82
N LEU A 288 -2.06 -21.41 -6.18
CA LEU A 288 -1.89 -20.22 -5.32
C LEU A 288 -3.14 -19.31 -5.30
N TRP A 289 -4.20 -19.76 -4.62
CA TRP A 289 -5.44 -19.00 -4.42
C TRP A 289 -5.26 -17.67 -3.66
N ILE A 290 -4.12 -17.45 -3.00
CA ILE A 290 -3.76 -16.17 -2.36
C ILE A 290 -3.43 -15.03 -3.34
N HIS A 291 -3.32 -15.33 -4.64
CA HIS A 291 -3.19 -14.33 -5.68
C HIS A 291 -4.53 -13.69 -6.02
N ARG A 292 -4.49 -12.41 -6.42
CA ARG A 292 -5.70 -11.68 -6.80
C ARG A 292 -6.05 -11.93 -8.27
N ARG A 293 -6.39 -13.18 -8.60
CA ARG A 293 -6.63 -13.66 -9.97
C ARG A 293 -7.66 -12.82 -10.74
N PHE A 294 -8.74 -12.43 -10.07
CA PHE A 294 -9.87 -11.68 -10.66
C PHE A 294 -9.76 -10.15 -10.53
N LYS A 295 -8.59 -9.62 -10.14
CA LYS A 295 -8.40 -8.16 -10.01
C LYS A 295 -8.50 -7.50 -11.38
N GLY A 296 -9.52 -6.67 -11.58
CA GLY A 296 -9.77 -5.96 -12.84
C GLY A 296 -10.90 -6.55 -13.69
N SER A 297 -11.51 -7.66 -13.25
CA SER A 297 -12.72 -8.21 -13.87
C SER A 297 -13.95 -7.34 -13.62
N PRO A 298 -14.92 -7.28 -14.56
CA PRO A 298 -16.24 -6.71 -14.32
C PRO A 298 -16.91 -7.33 -13.07
N GLY A 299 -17.59 -6.54 -12.25
CA GLY A 299 -18.20 -7.02 -11.00
C GLY A 299 -17.21 -7.32 -9.85
N TYR A 300 -15.90 -7.19 -10.06
CA TYR A 300 -14.91 -7.21 -8.98
C TYR A 300 -14.83 -5.83 -8.29
N SER A 301 -15.88 -5.46 -7.55
CA SER A 301 -16.00 -4.16 -6.85
C SER A 301 -15.43 -4.16 -5.42
N GLY A 302 -14.82 -5.27 -4.98
CA GLY A 302 -14.57 -5.53 -3.57
C GLY A 302 -13.22 -5.13 -2.99
N GLU A 303 -12.51 -4.10 -3.51
CA GLU A 303 -11.31 -3.60 -2.81
C GLU A 303 -11.07 -2.08 -2.89
N PRO A 304 -10.59 -1.46 -1.78
CA PRO A 304 -10.08 -0.09 -1.77
C PRO A 304 -8.95 0.05 -2.79
N ALA A 305 -8.83 1.22 -3.43
CA ALA A 305 -7.74 1.39 -4.37
C ALA A 305 -6.44 1.32 -3.57
N MET A 306 -5.52 0.44 -3.99
CA MET A 306 -4.13 0.52 -3.58
C MET A 306 -3.47 1.75 -4.23
N TYR A 307 -3.88 2.95 -3.82
CA TYR A 307 -2.98 4.11 -3.81
C TYR A 307 -2.37 4.35 -2.43
N SER A 308 -2.59 3.45 -1.47
CA SER A 308 -1.69 3.34 -0.32
C SER A 308 -0.31 2.96 -0.86
N MET A 309 0.62 3.92 -0.85
CA MET A 309 2.04 3.62 -0.93
C MET A 309 2.32 2.47 0.04
N LYS A 310 2.83 1.33 -0.47
CA LYS A 310 3.03 0.13 0.34
C LYS A 310 3.66 0.49 1.68
N ARG A 311 3.00 0.12 2.79
CA ARG A 311 3.53 0.29 4.14
C ARG A 311 4.99 -0.17 4.17
N GLN A 312 5.89 0.67 4.66
CA GLN A 312 7.24 0.19 4.92
C GLN A 312 7.21 -0.66 6.20
N PRO A 313 7.81 -1.86 6.19
CA PRO A 313 7.86 -2.65 7.40
C PRO A 313 8.79 -1.97 8.41
N LEU A 314 8.34 -1.88 9.68
CA LEU A 314 9.02 -1.10 10.72
C LEU A 314 10.43 -1.59 11.03
N TYR A 315 10.75 -2.86 10.74
CA TYR A 315 12.10 -3.40 10.90
C TYR A 315 13.14 -2.63 10.07
N ARG A 316 12.75 -1.94 8.99
CA ARG A 316 13.66 -1.08 8.21
C ARG A 316 14.18 0.12 8.99
N PHE A 317 13.55 0.42 10.12
CA PHE A 317 13.85 1.58 10.95
C PHE A 317 14.47 1.21 12.30
N VAL A 318 15.00 -0.01 12.48
CA VAL A 318 15.61 -0.41 13.77
C VAL A 318 17.06 0.03 13.95
N GLY A 319 17.69 0.55 12.89
CA GLY A 319 19.08 0.98 12.94
C GLY A 319 19.32 2.17 13.89
N PRO A 320 20.56 2.36 14.39
CA PRO A 320 20.90 3.38 15.40
C PRO A 320 20.43 4.80 15.07
N ARG A 321 20.44 5.17 13.78
CA ARG A 321 19.95 6.47 13.30
C ARG A 321 18.50 6.81 13.69
N TYR A 322 17.71 5.82 14.08
CA TYR A 322 16.30 5.98 14.45
C TYR A 322 16.04 5.78 15.95
N TRP A 323 17.04 5.46 16.76
CA TRP A 323 16.84 5.12 18.17
C TRP A 323 16.26 6.27 18.98
N SER A 324 16.78 7.49 18.81
CA SER A 324 16.24 8.68 19.48
C SER A 324 14.76 8.90 19.13
N LEU A 325 14.39 8.66 17.88
CA LEU A 325 13.02 8.79 17.40
C LEU A 325 12.12 7.68 17.96
N TRP A 326 12.60 6.43 18.01
CA TRP A 326 11.90 5.33 18.64
C TRP A 326 11.71 5.53 20.15
N LEU A 327 12.72 6.06 20.83
CA LEU A 327 12.62 6.41 22.25
C LEU A 327 11.55 7.49 22.45
N GLY A 328 11.52 8.54 21.63
CA GLY A 328 10.49 9.56 21.67
C GLY A 328 9.08 9.01 21.39
N ILE A 329 8.92 8.17 20.36
CA ILE A 329 7.65 7.50 20.03
C ILE A 329 7.21 6.57 21.16
N GLY A 330 8.14 5.79 21.73
CA GLY A 330 7.89 4.88 22.84
C GLY A 330 7.45 5.64 24.09
N ALA A 331 8.15 6.71 24.45
CA ALA A 331 7.79 7.59 25.57
C ALA A 331 6.39 8.19 25.38
N LEU A 332 6.09 8.75 24.20
CA LEU A 332 4.76 9.30 23.92
C LEU A 332 3.68 8.21 24.01
N ARG A 333 3.95 7.01 23.50
CA ARG A 333 3.01 5.89 23.56
C ARG A 333 2.71 5.46 24.99
N LEU A 334 3.71 5.45 25.86
CA LEU A 334 3.53 5.16 27.30
C LEU A 334 2.72 6.26 27.98
N LEU A 335 3.02 7.53 27.72
CA LEU A 335 2.30 8.67 28.30
C LEU A 335 0.82 8.73 27.87
N VAL A 336 0.51 8.24 26.67
CA VAL A 336 -0.84 8.15 26.13
C VAL A 336 -1.70 7.06 26.81
N LEU A 337 -1.10 6.18 27.63
CA LEU A 337 -1.85 5.21 28.44
C LEU A 337 -2.60 5.87 29.60
N PHE A 338 -2.11 7.00 30.11
CA PHE A 338 -2.73 7.73 31.21
C PHE A 338 -4.17 8.21 30.87
N PRO A 339 -5.00 8.54 31.87
CA PRO A 339 -6.32 9.12 31.62
C PRO A 339 -6.21 10.41 30.82
N TYR A 340 -7.19 10.68 29.95
CA TYR A 340 -7.11 11.75 28.96
C TYR A 340 -6.87 13.14 29.57
N ARG A 341 -7.48 13.43 30.73
CA ARG A 341 -7.26 14.69 31.46
C ARG A 341 -5.79 14.90 31.86
N TRP A 342 -5.09 13.84 32.26
CA TRP A 342 -3.67 13.92 32.58
C TRP A 342 -2.82 14.19 31.33
N GLN A 343 -3.20 13.62 30.18
CA GLN A 343 -2.52 13.89 28.91
C GLN A 343 -2.61 15.37 28.53
N LEU A 344 -3.76 16.02 28.76
CA LEU A 344 -3.89 17.47 28.55
C LEU A 344 -3.00 18.28 29.49
N VAL A 345 -2.90 17.89 30.77
CA VAL A 345 -2.00 18.55 31.74
C VAL A 345 -0.54 18.41 31.32
N PHE A 346 -0.10 17.19 30.97
CA PHE A 346 1.25 16.96 30.46
C PHE A 346 1.51 17.73 29.17
N GLY A 347 0.53 17.79 28.27
CA GLY A 347 0.55 18.59 27.06
C GLY A 347 0.76 20.08 27.32
N ARG A 348 0.03 20.67 28.28
CA ARG A 348 0.20 22.08 28.64
C ARG A 348 1.61 22.36 29.19
N ARG A 349 2.13 21.48 30.05
CA ARG A 349 3.48 21.61 30.62
C ARG A 349 4.56 21.48 29.54
N LEU A 350 4.41 20.50 28.64
CA LEU A 350 5.27 20.35 27.47
C LEU A 350 5.21 21.60 26.59
N GLY A 351 4.03 22.19 26.41
CA GLY A 351 3.86 23.45 25.70
C GLY A 351 4.65 24.60 26.31
N GLY A 352 4.63 24.74 27.64
CA GLY A 352 5.46 25.71 28.35
C GLY A 352 6.97 25.50 28.12
N PHE A 353 7.42 24.24 28.12
CA PHE A 353 8.79 23.88 27.79
C PHE A 353 9.15 24.20 26.33
N MET A 354 8.26 23.89 25.37
CA MET A 354 8.42 24.22 23.96
C MET A 354 8.48 25.74 23.74
N HIS A 355 7.67 26.50 24.47
CA HIS A 355 7.69 27.96 24.43
C HIS A 355 9.05 28.51 24.86
N ALA A 356 9.66 27.96 25.91
CA ALA A 356 10.96 28.38 26.40
C ALA A 356 12.10 28.03 25.43
N THR A 357 12.07 26.83 24.84
CA THR A 357 13.18 26.27 24.06
C THR A 357 13.11 26.52 22.55
N MET A 358 11.92 26.54 21.95
CA MET A 358 11.74 26.67 20.49
C MET A 358 11.67 28.13 20.02
N ARG A 359 12.73 28.92 20.30
CA ARG A 359 12.78 30.37 20.05
C ARG A 359 12.26 30.78 18.67
N ARG A 360 12.79 30.18 17.58
CA ARG A 360 12.35 30.49 16.20
C ARG A 360 10.85 30.25 15.96
N ARG A 361 10.28 29.19 16.55
CA ARG A 361 8.85 28.89 16.39
C ARG A 361 7.99 29.86 17.18
N ARG A 362 8.48 30.28 18.35
CA ARG A 362 7.85 31.32 19.15
C ARG A 362 7.84 32.65 18.40
N ASP A 363 8.95 33.03 17.78
CA ASP A 363 9.04 34.27 17.01
C ASP A 363 8.07 34.28 15.82
N TYR A 364 7.92 33.16 15.11
CA TYR A 364 6.92 33.05 14.04
C TYR A 364 5.49 33.18 14.56
N ALA A 365 5.18 32.53 15.69
CA ALA A 365 3.85 32.63 16.29
C ALA A 365 3.56 34.06 16.75
N SER A 366 4.50 34.73 17.41
CA SER A 366 4.38 36.12 17.84
C SER A 366 4.15 37.06 16.66
N ARG A 367 4.95 36.95 15.60
CA ARG A 367 4.82 37.79 14.39
C ARG A 367 3.49 37.56 13.67
N ASN A 368 3.05 36.30 13.56
CA ASN A 368 1.73 36.01 12.98
C ASN A 368 0.58 36.56 13.84
N ILE A 369 0.65 36.40 15.16
CA ILE A 369 -0.39 36.87 16.08
C ILE A 369 -0.45 38.40 16.07
N ALA A 370 0.68 39.09 16.10
CA ALA A 370 0.73 40.56 16.06
C ALA A 370 0.05 41.11 14.80
N VAL A 371 0.31 40.48 13.66
CA VAL A 371 -0.26 40.86 12.36
C VAL A 371 -1.75 40.52 12.25
N CYS A 372 -2.18 39.37 12.79
CA CYS A 372 -3.58 38.95 12.72
C CYS A 372 -4.47 39.57 13.81
N PHE A 373 -3.90 40.04 14.91
CA PHE A 373 -4.62 40.63 16.06
C PHE A 373 -3.97 41.95 16.50
N PRO A 374 -3.96 42.96 15.62
CA PRO A 374 -3.32 44.25 15.93
C PRO A 374 -4.03 45.00 17.06
N ASP A 375 -5.33 44.76 17.26
CA ASP A 375 -6.13 45.39 18.31
C ASP A 375 -5.80 44.88 19.73
N LEU A 376 -5.08 43.75 19.85
CA LEU A 376 -4.60 43.26 21.13
C LEU A 376 -3.33 44.00 21.53
N ASP A 377 -3.29 44.47 22.78
CA ASP A 377 -2.05 45.00 23.34
C ASP A 377 -0.94 43.94 23.40
N GLU A 378 0.31 44.38 23.55
CA GLU A 378 1.44 43.44 23.54
C GLU A 378 1.38 42.38 24.66
N ALA A 379 0.78 42.72 25.81
CA ALA A 379 0.67 41.79 26.93
C ALA A 379 -0.30 40.64 26.60
N ALA A 380 -1.44 40.97 25.98
CA ALA A 380 -2.43 40.05 25.47
C ALA A 380 -1.87 39.20 24.32
N GLN A 381 -1.13 39.80 23.37
CA GLN A 381 -0.45 39.06 22.31
C GLN A 381 0.56 38.04 22.89
N ARG A 382 1.40 38.46 23.84
CA ARG A 382 2.35 37.55 24.53
C ARG A 382 1.62 36.45 25.28
N SER A 383 0.48 36.76 25.90
CA SER A 383 -0.35 35.76 26.59
C SER A 383 -0.92 34.73 25.61
N LEU A 384 -1.45 35.19 24.47
CA LEU A 384 -1.97 34.33 23.41
C LEU A 384 -0.90 33.40 22.84
N VAL A 385 0.33 33.89 22.64
CA VAL A 385 1.46 33.04 22.24
C VAL A 385 1.70 31.93 23.27
N ARG A 386 1.69 32.22 24.58
CA ARG A 386 1.84 31.20 25.62
C ARG A 386 0.70 30.18 25.60
N CYS A 387 -0.54 30.63 25.47
CA CYS A 387 -1.71 29.75 25.34
C CYS A 387 -1.62 28.87 24.09
N HIS A 388 -1.14 29.43 22.97
CA HIS A 388 -0.92 28.68 21.74
C HIS A 388 0.10 27.56 21.94
N PHE A 389 1.22 27.84 22.61
CA PHE A 389 2.20 26.81 22.91
C PHE A 389 1.67 25.72 23.85
N ALA A 390 0.83 26.08 24.83
CA ALA A 390 0.12 25.08 25.64
C ALA A 390 -0.77 24.17 24.75
N SER A 391 -1.50 24.76 23.81
CA SER A 391 -2.33 24.03 22.82
C SER A 391 -1.50 23.13 21.90
N LEU A 392 -0.35 23.63 21.44
CA LEU A 392 0.61 22.90 20.63
C LEU A 392 1.22 21.72 21.39
N GLY A 393 1.58 21.88 22.67
CA GLY A 393 2.05 20.77 23.49
C GLY A 393 0.97 19.68 23.67
N MET A 394 -0.28 20.08 23.92
CA MET A 394 -1.41 19.15 23.97
C MET A 394 -1.67 18.43 22.64
N SER A 395 -1.44 19.08 21.49
CA SER A 395 -1.58 18.45 20.16
C SER A 395 -0.70 17.21 19.96
N LEU A 396 0.47 17.16 20.60
CA LEU A 396 1.37 16.02 20.50
C LEU A 396 0.76 14.79 21.19
N PHE A 397 0.15 14.99 22.36
CA PHE A 397 -0.57 13.94 23.07
C PHE A 397 -1.84 13.52 22.32
N GLU A 398 -2.57 14.47 21.74
CA GLU A 398 -3.75 14.20 20.91
C GLU A 398 -3.40 13.37 19.68
N THR A 399 -2.27 13.68 19.05
CA THR A 399 -1.73 12.90 17.93
C THR A 399 -1.40 11.49 18.38
N GLY A 400 -0.69 11.33 19.50
CA GLY A 400 -0.39 10.01 20.05
C GLY A 400 -1.65 9.22 20.44
N PHE A 401 -2.63 9.89 21.06
CA PHE A 401 -3.91 9.31 21.43
C PHE A 401 -4.69 8.86 20.20
N ALA A 402 -4.73 9.67 19.14
CA ALA A 402 -5.30 9.28 17.85
C ALA A 402 -4.57 8.08 17.22
N TRP A 403 -3.24 7.98 17.38
CA TRP A 403 -2.45 6.92 16.78
C TRP A 403 -2.50 5.59 17.52
N TRP A 404 -2.65 5.56 18.85
CA TRP A 404 -2.56 4.32 19.62
C TRP A 404 -3.75 3.96 20.51
N ALA A 405 -4.60 4.92 20.90
CA ALA A 405 -5.71 4.61 21.82
C ALA A 405 -6.82 3.81 21.12
N PRO A 406 -7.54 2.91 21.82
CA PRO A 406 -8.69 2.19 21.25
C PRO A 406 -9.77 3.15 20.71
N LEU A 407 -10.35 2.82 19.56
CA LEU A 407 -11.38 3.67 18.90
C LEU A 407 -12.60 3.92 19.80
N ALA A 408 -13.01 2.93 20.60
CA ALA A 408 -14.12 3.07 21.54
C ALA A 408 -13.90 4.20 22.56
N ARG A 409 -12.68 4.36 23.07
CA ARG A 409 -12.32 5.42 24.03
C ARG A 409 -12.27 6.80 23.38
N LEU A 410 -11.99 6.85 22.08
CA LEU A 410 -11.91 8.11 21.32
C LEU A 410 -13.32 8.65 21.04
N ARG A 411 -14.26 7.78 20.63
CA ARG A 411 -15.62 8.19 20.24
C ARG A 411 -16.34 9.06 21.27
N THR A 412 -16.16 8.79 22.56
CA THR A 412 -16.80 9.56 23.65
C THR A 412 -16.34 11.02 23.73
N LEU A 413 -15.24 11.37 23.07
CA LEU A 413 -14.71 12.74 23.04
C LEU A 413 -15.20 13.54 21.83
N GLY A 414 -15.84 12.91 20.84
CA GLY A 414 -16.32 13.58 19.65
C GLY A 414 -17.76 14.06 19.81
N HIS A 415 -17.97 15.37 19.64
CA HIS A 415 -19.29 16.00 19.64
C HIS A 415 -19.54 16.61 18.26
N PRO A 416 -20.15 15.85 17.33
CA PRO A 416 -20.40 16.35 15.99
C PRO A 416 -21.56 17.34 15.94
N GLU A 417 -21.40 18.37 15.12
CA GLU A 417 -22.43 19.37 14.83
C GLU A 417 -22.51 19.57 13.32
N GLY A 418 -23.71 19.57 12.74
CA GLY A 418 -23.89 19.77 11.31
C GLY A 418 -23.50 18.55 10.43
N LEU A 419 -23.50 17.32 10.99
CA LEU A 419 -23.22 16.11 10.20
C LEU A 419 -24.19 15.93 9.02
N GLU A 420 -25.43 16.38 9.19
CA GLU A 420 -26.45 16.46 8.16
C GLU A 420 -25.97 17.22 6.91
N HIS A 421 -25.09 18.22 7.05
CA HIS A 421 -24.54 18.95 5.90
C HIS A 421 -23.59 18.10 5.07
N LEU A 422 -22.80 17.24 5.72
CA LEU A 422 -21.94 16.29 5.02
C LEU A 422 -22.76 15.17 4.35
N HIS A 423 -23.79 14.66 5.03
CA HIS A 423 -24.70 13.69 4.42
C HIS A 423 -25.40 14.27 3.19
N ALA A 424 -26.02 15.45 3.31
CA ALA A 424 -26.67 16.13 2.20
C ALA A 424 -25.71 16.43 1.04
N ALA A 425 -24.45 16.75 1.34
CA ALA A 425 -23.41 16.95 0.32
C ALA A 425 -23.05 15.65 -0.42
N LEU A 426 -22.94 14.53 0.29
CA LEU A 426 -22.62 13.22 -0.29
C LEU A 426 -23.78 12.64 -1.11
N GLU A 427 -25.03 12.88 -0.70
CA GLU A 427 -26.25 12.46 -1.40
C GLU A 427 -26.36 13.05 -2.81
N ARG A 428 -25.76 14.23 -3.06
CA ARG A 428 -25.66 14.83 -4.41
C ARG A 428 -24.86 13.97 -5.41
N GLY A 429 -24.21 12.90 -4.94
CA GLY A 429 -23.61 11.87 -5.80
C GLY A 429 -22.31 12.28 -6.48
N ARG A 430 -21.70 13.41 -6.07
CA ARG A 430 -20.44 13.96 -6.62
C ARG A 430 -19.25 13.88 -5.65
N GLY A 431 -19.43 13.22 -4.51
CA GLY A 431 -18.49 13.28 -3.38
C GLY A 431 -18.59 14.60 -2.64
N ALA A 432 -17.68 14.87 -1.68
CA ALA A 432 -17.65 16.13 -0.95
C ALA A 432 -16.22 16.54 -0.62
N ILE A 433 -15.90 17.83 -0.70
CA ILE A 433 -14.61 18.38 -0.24
C ILE A 433 -14.81 18.89 1.18
N LEU A 434 -14.26 18.18 2.17
CA LEU A 434 -14.21 18.62 3.56
C LEU A 434 -13.06 19.61 3.73
N LEU A 435 -13.39 20.89 3.73
CA LEU A 435 -12.43 21.99 3.71
C LEU A 435 -12.15 22.50 5.13
N THR A 436 -10.88 22.51 5.54
CA THR A 436 -10.48 22.92 6.90
C THR A 436 -9.17 23.71 6.91
N GLY A 437 -8.76 24.17 8.09
CA GLY A 437 -7.44 24.76 8.34
C GLY A 437 -6.56 23.88 9.23
N HIS A 438 -5.28 24.22 9.36
CA HIS A 438 -4.39 23.54 10.30
C HIS A 438 -4.64 24.08 11.72
N PHE A 439 -5.30 23.26 12.54
CA PHE A 439 -5.46 23.48 13.97
C PHE A 439 -4.61 22.50 14.77
N THR A 440 -4.29 22.83 16.03
CA THR A 440 -3.56 21.95 16.94
C THR A 440 -4.32 20.64 17.19
N THR A 441 -5.65 20.64 17.06
CA THR A 441 -6.54 19.51 17.34
C THR A 441 -6.79 18.61 16.13
N LEU A 442 -6.16 18.90 14.99
CA LEU A 442 -6.57 18.38 13.67
C LEU A 442 -6.46 16.87 13.55
N GLU A 443 -5.35 16.27 14.01
CA GLU A 443 -5.11 14.84 13.89
C GLU A 443 -6.19 14.04 14.63
N LEU A 444 -6.49 14.40 15.88
CA LEU A 444 -7.51 13.73 16.67
C LEU A 444 -8.92 14.01 16.13
N SER A 445 -9.23 15.26 15.80
CA SER A 445 -10.55 15.64 15.28
C SER A 445 -10.87 14.96 13.95
N SER A 446 -9.87 14.79 13.08
CA SER A 446 -10.03 14.05 11.82
C SER A 446 -10.38 12.58 12.05
N LEU A 447 -9.71 11.92 13.00
CA LEU A 447 -10.01 10.53 13.38
C LEU A 447 -11.40 10.41 14.03
N LEU A 448 -11.76 11.34 14.92
CA LEU A 448 -13.09 11.34 15.54
C LEU A 448 -14.19 11.50 14.49
N LEU A 449 -14.00 12.39 13.52
CA LEU A 449 -14.96 12.56 12.43
C LEU A 449 -15.13 11.26 11.64
N THR A 450 -14.06 10.52 11.33
CA THR A 450 -14.19 9.26 10.58
C THR A 450 -14.90 8.14 11.35
N GLN A 451 -15.01 8.27 12.67
CA GLN A 451 -15.80 7.33 13.49
C GLN A 451 -17.29 7.65 13.49
N LEU A 452 -17.66 8.88 13.13
CA LEU A 452 -19.01 9.42 13.26
C LEU A 452 -19.64 9.76 11.89
N ALA A 453 -18.82 9.83 10.83
CA ALA A 453 -19.21 10.20 9.48
C ALA A 453 -18.88 9.08 8.46
N PRO A 454 -19.45 9.15 7.24
CA PRO A 454 -19.11 8.25 6.16
C PRO A 454 -17.60 8.23 5.85
N PRO A 455 -17.09 7.14 5.25
CA PRO A 455 -15.65 7.01 5.03
C PRO A 455 -15.06 8.14 4.17
N LEU A 456 -13.93 8.68 4.64
CA LEU A 456 -13.21 9.76 3.96
C LEU A 456 -11.77 9.35 3.62
N ASP A 457 -11.23 9.96 2.58
CA ASP A 457 -9.81 9.88 2.21
C ASP A 457 -9.14 11.21 2.59
N ALA A 458 -7.89 11.12 3.08
CA ALA A 458 -7.18 12.28 3.62
C ALA A 458 -5.97 12.66 2.77
N VAL A 459 -5.83 13.95 2.47
CA VAL A 459 -4.62 14.47 1.81
C VAL A 459 -3.46 14.53 2.80
N TYR A 460 -2.30 14.02 2.39
CA TYR A 460 -1.10 13.88 3.19
C TYR A 460 0.12 14.50 2.49
N ARG A 461 1.00 15.13 3.26
CA ARG A 461 2.31 15.57 2.80
C ARG A 461 3.38 14.65 3.38
N LYS A 462 4.18 14.06 2.51
CA LYS A 462 5.28 13.16 2.88
C LYS A 462 6.25 13.86 3.85
N ASN A 463 6.59 13.19 4.95
CA ASN A 463 7.63 13.66 5.86
C ASN A 463 9.02 13.36 5.27
N GLU A 464 9.99 14.24 5.51
CA GLU A 464 11.37 14.05 5.07
C GLU A 464 12.03 12.87 5.80
N ASN A 465 11.68 12.66 7.08
CA ASN A 465 12.15 11.50 7.85
C ASN A 465 11.26 10.27 7.56
N PRO A 466 11.82 9.17 6.99
CA PRO A 466 11.05 8.00 6.59
C PRO A 466 10.34 7.25 7.73
N LEU A 467 10.87 7.27 8.95
CA LEU A 467 10.22 6.64 10.10
C LEU A 467 9.00 7.47 10.56
N LEU A 468 9.16 8.79 10.67
CA LEU A 468 8.04 9.68 10.98
C LEU A 468 6.95 9.63 9.91
N ASP A 469 7.34 9.57 8.64
CA ASP A 469 6.42 9.38 7.50
C ASP A 469 5.58 8.11 7.69
N GLU A 470 6.24 6.97 7.93
CA GLU A 470 5.58 5.68 8.09
C GLU A 470 4.69 5.61 9.34
N ILE A 471 5.12 6.17 10.47
CA ILE A 471 4.34 6.20 11.72
C ILE A 471 3.12 7.10 11.58
N THR A 472 3.28 8.30 11.02
CA THR A 472 2.18 9.23 10.75
C THR A 472 1.15 8.61 9.82
N ARG A 473 1.63 7.97 8.74
CA ARG A 473 0.78 7.28 7.76
C ARG A 473 -0.03 6.16 8.41
N ARG A 474 0.60 5.32 9.24
CA ARG A 474 -0.09 4.26 10.01
C ARG A 474 -1.14 4.83 10.95
N GLY A 475 -0.84 5.94 11.61
CA GLY A 475 -1.77 6.64 12.48
C GLY A 475 -3.00 7.15 11.72
N ARG A 476 -2.80 7.85 10.60
CA ARG A 476 -3.88 8.38 9.76
C ARG A 476 -4.73 7.30 9.10
N GLU A 477 -4.13 6.18 8.69
CA GLU A 477 -4.85 5.01 8.13
C GLU A 477 -5.71 4.27 9.19
N ARG A 478 -5.70 4.69 10.45
CA ARG A 478 -6.70 4.24 11.43
C ARG A 478 -8.07 4.90 11.22
N GLY A 479 -8.07 6.11 10.67
CA GLY A 479 -9.28 6.90 10.43
C GLY A 479 -9.64 7.02 8.96
N ALA A 480 -8.67 7.34 8.10
CA ALA A 480 -8.86 7.50 6.67
C ALA A 480 -8.78 6.15 5.93
N GLN A 481 -9.62 5.96 4.91
CA GLN A 481 -9.55 4.76 4.06
C GLN A 481 -8.31 4.77 3.16
N GLU A 482 -8.00 5.91 2.55
CA GLU A 482 -6.80 6.13 1.76
C GLU A 482 -6.09 7.44 2.17
N THR A 483 -4.75 7.45 2.12
CA THR A 483 -3.94 8.67 2.28
C THR A 483 -3.40 9.09 0.92
N ILE A 484 -3.72 10.30 0.48
CA ILE A 484 -3.43 10.80 -0.87
C ILE A 484 -2.31 11.83 -0.81
N PRO A 485 -1.18 11.64 -1.53
CA PRO A 485 -0.14 12.66 -1.59
C PRO A 485 -0.70 14.00 -2.09
N LYS A 486 -0.31 15.10 -1.45
CA LYS A 486 -0.75 16.47 -1.80
C LYS A 486 -0.52 16.81 -3.28
N GLU A 487 0.50 16.24 -3.90
CA GLU A 487 0.84 16.46 -5.31
C GLU A 487 -0.06 15.68 -6.28
N SER A 488 -0.86 14.73 -5.78
CA SER A 488 -1.64 13.79 -6.59
C SER A 488 -3.08 14.28 -6.83
N VAL A 489 -3.24 15.40 -7.55
CA VAL A 489 -4.56 15.94 -7.93
C VAL A 489 -5.45 14.89 -8.61
N ARG A 490 -4.85 14.04 -9.46
CA ARG A 490 -5.55 12.91 -10.11
C ARG A 490 -6.19 11.95 -9.11
N SER A 491 -5.50 11.66 -8.00
CA SER A 491 -6.01 10.76 -6.96
C SER A 491 -7.13 11.43 -6.15
N MET A 492 -6.99 12.73 -5.86
CA MET A 492 -8.06 13.52 -5.23
C MET A 492 -9.34 13.51 -6.07
N LEU A 493 -9.22 13.78 -7.37
CA LEU A 493 -10.37 13.71 -8.31
C LEU A 493 -10.97 12.30 -8.38
N LYS A 494 -10.15 11.26 -8.28
CA LYS A 494 -10.63 9.87 -8.27
C LYS A 494 -11.44 9.55 -7.01
N THR A 495 -11.01 10.03 -5.84
CA THR A 495 -11.78 9.92 -4.59
C THR A 495 -13.15 10.58 -4.72
N LEU A 496 -13.20 11.81 -5.23
CA LEU A 496 -14.46 12.54 -5.40
C LEU A 496 -15.39 11.86 -6.42
N ARG A 497 -14.86 11.39 -7.56
CA ARG A 497 -15.62 10.59 -8.54
C ARG A 497 -16.14 9.26 -7.99
N ARG A 498 -15.51 8.72 -6.95
CA ARG A 498 -15.98 7.56 -6.19
C ARG A 498 -17.02 7.92 -5.14
N LYS A 499 -17.53 9.15 -5.16
CA LYS A 499 -18.57 9.67 -4.26
C LYS A 499 -18.16 9.67 -2.78
N LYS A 500 -16.86 9.81 -2.51
CA LYS A 500 -16.32 9.87 -1.14
C LYS A 500 -16.05 11.30 -0.71
N ALA A 501 -15.98 11.50 0.60
CA ALA A 501 -15.47 12.74 1.18
C ALA A 501 -13.94 12.79 1.07
N LEU A 502 -13.41 13.96 0.67
CA LEU A 502 -11.99 14.27 0.60
C LEU A 502 -11.66 15.36 1.61
N TRP A 503 -10.83 15.03 2.59
CA TRP A 503 -10.35 16.02 3.55
C TRP A 503 -9.21 16.86 2.97
N TYR A 504 -9.32 18.20 3.05
CA TYR A 504 -8.38 19.13 2.42
C TYR A 504 -8.16 20.41 3.25
N ALA A 505 -6.89 20.81 3.43
CA ALA A 505 -6.49 22.01 4.20
C ALA A 505 -5.51 22.91 3.42
N PRO A 506 -5.98 24.03 2.82
CA PRO A 506 -5.17 24.91 1.97
C PRO A 506 -4.67 26.21 2.63
N ASP A 507 -4.79 26.35 3.95
CA ASP A 507 -4.48 27.56 4.75
C ASP A 507 -2.98 27.89 4.89
N GLN A 508 -2.09 27.00 4.47
CA GLN A 508 -0.65 27.26 4.49
C GLN A 508 -0.16 27.96 3.22
N SER A 509 0.85 28.82 3.36
CA SER A 509 1.51 29.46 2.21
C SER A 509 2.02 28.44 1.19
N TYR A 510 1.62 28.65 -0.06
CA TYR A 510 1.86 27.77 -1.20
C TYR A 510 2.33 28.60 -2.39
N ARG A 511 3.51 28.31 -2.92
CA ARG A 511 4.13 29.06 -4.02
C ARG A 511 4.32 28.16 -5.23
N ARG A 512 3.28 28.00 -6.05
CA ARG A 512 3.29 27.27 -7.34
C ARG A 512 2.26 27.89 -8.29
N LYS A 513 2.05 27.30 -9.48
CA LYS A 513 1.15 27.79 -10.55
C LYS A 513 -0.30 28.12 -10.13
N GLN A 514 -0.74 27.74 -8.92
CA GLN A 514 -2.10 27.96 -8.40
C GLN A 514 -2.05 28.65 -7.05
N SER A 515 -1.42 29.82 -7.02
CA SER A 515 -1.38 30.68 -5.84
C SER A 515 -1.69 32.11 -6.22
N ALA A 516 -2.45 32.78 -5.37
CA ALA A 516 -2.74 34.21 -5.47
C ALA A 516 -2.43 34.89 -4.14
N LEU A 517 -2.24 36.20 -4.18
CA LEU A 517 -2.17 37.02 -2.99
C LEU A 517 -3.60 37.28 -2.53
N VAL A 518 -3.99 36.72 -1.38
CA VAL A 518 -5.35 36.82 -0.85
C VAL A 518 -5.26 37.28 0.59
N PRO A 519 -6.00 38.34 1.01
CA PRO A 519 -6.01 38.80 2.39
C PRO A 519 -6.36 37.69 3.37
N PHE A 520 -5.60 37.57 4.46
CA PHE A 520 -5.86 36.69 5.60
C PHE A 520 -5.63 37.50 6.87
N PHE A 521 -6.69 37.77 7.63
CA PHE A 521 -6.75 38.79 8.69
C PHE A 521 -6.39 40.19 8.17
N GLY A 522 -6.91 40.55 6.99
CA GLY A 522 -6.58 41.82 6.33
C GLY A 522 -5.18 41.85 5.68
N GLU A 523 -4.33 40.88 5.99
CA GLU A 523 -2.92 40.89 5.60
C GLU A 523 -2.67 40.08 4.34
N PRO A 524 -2.01 40.64 3.31
CA PRO A 524 -1.82 39.97 2.03
C PRO A 524 -1.01 38.68 2.21
N ALA A 525 -1.59 37.54 1.85
CA ALA A 525 -0.96 36.24 2.05
C ALA A 525 -1.00 35.37 0.79
N VAL A 526 0.15 34.81 0.41
CA VAL A 526 0.21 33.89 -0.75
C VAL A 526 -0.53 32.61 -0.40
N SER A 527 -1.61 32.33 -1.13
CA SER A 527 -2.62 31.33 -0.77
C SER A 527 -3.01 30.49 -1.96
N SER A 528 -3.34 29.22 -1.71
CA SER A 528 -3.66 28.24 -2.76
C SER A 528 -5.08 28.43 -3.29
N THR A 529 -5.21 28.64 -4.60
CA THR A 529 -6.52 28.71 -5.28
C THR A 529 -7.04 27.33 -5.73
N ALA A 530 -6.29 26.26 -5.44
CA ALA A 530 -6.58 24.90 -5.91
C ALA A 530 -7.93 24.33 -5.44
N THR A 531 -8.50 24.81 -4.32
CA THR A 531 -9.83 24.35 -3.85
C THR A 531 -10.92 24.65 -4.88
N SER A 532 -10.90 25.85 -5.47
CA SER A 532 -11.87 26.27 -6.48
C SER A 532 -11.77 25.37 -7.72
N GLN A 533 -10.56 25.10 -8.20
CA GLN A 533 -10.34 24.21 -9.33
C GLN A 533 -10.75 22.75 -9.02
N LEU A 534 -10.44 22.26 -7.81
CA LEU A 534 -10.78 20.90 -7.41
C LEU A 534 -12.30 20.71 -7.35
N ALA A 535 -13.03 21.68 -6.80
CA ALA A 535 -14.48 21.70 -6.79
C ALA A 535 -15.04 21.76 -8.22
N ARG A 536 -14.48 22.60 -9.10
CA ARG A 536 -14.92 22.74 -10.50
C ARG A 536 -14.77 21.45 -11.30
N LEU A 537 -13.61 20.82 -11.20
CA LEU A 537 -13.27 19.59 -11.95
C LEU A 537 -14.02 18.35 -11.45
N SER A 538 -14.44 18.34 -10.19
CA SER A 538 -15.16 17.22 -9.58
C SER A 538 -16.67 17.43 -9.55
N GLY A 539 -17.13 18.68 -9.57
CA GLY A 539 -18.49 19.06 -9.25
C GLY A 539 -18.86 18.83 -7.78
N ALA A 540 -17.89 18.56 -6.90
CA ALA A 540 -18.14 18.20 -5.51
C ALA A 540 -18.47 19.46 -4.68
N PRO A 541 -19.55 19.44 -3.86
CA PRO A 541 -19.80 20.47 -2.86
C PRO A 541 -18.64 20.61 -1.88
N VAL A 542 -18.39 21.83 -1.43
CA VAL A 542 -17.34 22.16 -0.46
C VAL A 542 -17.98 22.39 0.91
N VAL A 543 -17.74 21.48 1.85
CA VAL A 543 -18.27 21.48 3.21
C VAL A 543 -17.19 21.94 4.18
N PRO A 544 -17.32 23.12 4.82
CA PRO A 544 -16.35 23.56 5.82
C PRO A 544 -16.38 22.66 7.06
N PHE A 545 -15.20 22.27 7.54
CA PHE A 545 -14.99 21.49 8.75
C PHE A 545 -14.09 22.27 9.71
N LEU A 546 -14.60 22.57 10.91
CA LEU A 546 -13.99 23.46 11.89
C LEU A 546 -13.84 22.73 13.23
N PRO A 547 -12.68 22.12 13.50
CA PRO A 547 -12.45 21.42 14.76
C PRO A 547 -12.22 22.41 15.90
N LEU A 548 -12.74 22.10 17.09
CA LEU A 548 -12.55 22.90 18.30
C LEU A 548 -12.44 22.01 19.53
N ARG A 549 -11.38 22.17 20.31
CA ARG A 549 -11.30 21.55 21.63
C ARG A 549 -12.07 22.38 22.65
N ARG A 550 -12.89 21.72 23.46
CA ARG A 550 -13.66 22.35 24.53
C ARG A 550 -12.71 22.83 25.64
N ALA A 551 -12.97 24.02 26.18
CA ALA A 551 -12.10 24.68 27.16
C ALA A 551 -11.92 23.87 28.46
N ASP A 552 -12.97 23.14 28.86
CA ASP A 552 -13.00 22.23 30.02
C ASP A 552 -12.24 20.91 29.79
N GLY A 553 -11.74 20.67 28.57
CA GLY A 553 -11.08 19.43 28.19
C GLY A 553 -12.00 18.20 28.19
N SER A 554 -13.33 18.37 28.09
CA SER A 554 -14.28 17.25 28.03
C SER A 554 -14.35 16.58 26.66
N GLY A 555 -13.83 17.21 25.60
CA GLY A 555 -13.84 16.65 24.25
C GLY A 555 -13.61 17.68 23.15
N TYR A 556 -14.09 17.36 21.96
CA TYR A 556 -13.91 18.10 20.72
C TYR A 556 -15.25 18.32 20.05
N ARG A 557 -15.56 19.57 19.73
CA ARG A 557 -16.64 19.91 18.80
C ARG A 557 -16.12 19.71 17.37
N LEU A 558 -16.84 18.92 16.60
CA LEU A 558 -16.56 18.65 15.19
C LEU A 558 -17.61 19.38 14.38
N ILE A 559 -17.35 20.66 14.08
CA ILE A 559 -18.35 21.55 13.49
C ILE A 559 -18.26 21.44 11.97
N LEU A 560 -19.33 20.97 11.34
CA LEU A 560 -19.50 20.98 9.90
C LEU A 560 -20.51 22.07 9.56
N LEU A 561 -20.16 22.94 8.63
CA LEU A 561 -21.06 23.99 8.16
C LEU A 561 -21.77 23.55 6.86
N PRO A 562 -22.89 24.20 6.48
CA PRO A 562 -23.49 23.98 5.17
C PRO A 562 -22.46 24.10 4.05
N ALA A 563 -22.67 23.32 2.98
CA ALA A 563 -21.82 23.43 1.79
C ALA A 563 -21.85 24.86 1.26
N LEU A 564 -20.69 25.39 0.88
CA LEU A 564 -20.56 26.75 0.37
C LEU A 564 -21.42 26.93 -0.89
N GLU A 565 -22.49 27.74 -0.78
CA GLU A 565 -23.37 28.06 -1.91
C GLU A 565 -22.64 28.82 -3.01
N GLY A 566 -22.94 28.54 -4.28
CA GLY A 566 -22.28 29.19 -5.42
C GLY A 566 -20.77 28.92 -5.51
N PHE A 567 -20.28 27.84 -4.88
CA PHE A 567 -18.86 27.46 -4.91
C PHE A 567 -18.62 26.25 -5.83
N PRO A 568 -17.61 26.29 -6.72
CA PRO A 568 -16.72 27.42 -6.97
C PRO A 568 -17.39 28.50 -7.82
N SER A 569 -17.05 29.76 -7.57
CA SER A 569 -17.36 30.87 -8.47
C SER A 569 -16.32 30.95 -9.60
N ASP A 570 -16.57 31.78 -10.62
CA ASP A 570 -15.61 32.01 -11.71
C ASP A 570 -14.35 32.79 -11.30
N ASP A 571 -14.31 33.29 -10.07
CA ASP A 571 -13.13 33.91 -9.47
C ASP A 571 -12.57 33.05 -8.31
N ALA A 572 -11.49 32.33 -8.60
CA ALA A 572 -10.81 31.49 -7.62
C ALA A 572 -10.16 32.30 -6.47
N VAL A 573 -9.90 33.60 -6.66
CA VAL A 573 -9.41 34.50 -5.61
C VAL A 573 -10.55 34.85 -4.65
N ALA A 574 -11.72 35.20 -5.17
CA ALA A 574 -12.92 35.45 -4.37
C ALA A 574 -13.34 34.21 -3.55
N ASP A 575 -13.30 33.03 -4.17
CA ASP A 575 -13.51 31.74 -3.49
C ASP A 575 -12.55 31.53 -2.31
N THR A 576 -11.27 31.84 -2.54
CA THR A 576 -10.22 31.71 -1.50
C THR A 576 -10.42 32.72 -0.38
N LEU A 577 -10.79 33.96 -0.70
CA LEU A 577 -11.09 35.01 0.28
C LEU A 577 -12.30 34.64 1.14
N ARG A 578 -13.33 34.06 0.55
CA ARG A 578 -14.50 33.56 1.29
C ARG A 578 -14.10 32.48 2.28
N PHE A 579 -13.25 31.54 1.88
CA PHE A 579 -12.72 30.53 2.80
C PHE A 579 -11.87 31.16 3.91
N HIS A 580 -11.02 32.14 3.60
CA HIS A 580 -10.25 32.86 4.61
C HIS A 580 -11.14 33.53 5.65
N ARG A 581 -12.18 34.26 5.24
CA ARG A 581 -13.14 34.92 6.15
C ARG A 581 -13.83 33.92 7.09
N LEU A 582 -14.21 32.75 6.55
CA LEU A 582 -14.79 31.67 7.36
C LEU A 582 -13.79 31.15 8.38
N LEU A 583 -12.55 30.87 7.95
CA LEU A 583 -11.50 30.37 8.81
C LEU A 583 -11.11 31.39 9.89
N GLU A 584 -11.02 32.66 9.51
CA GLU A 584 -10.80 33.82 10.37
C GLU A 584 -11.84 33.94 11.49
N GLY A 585 -13.13 33.79 11.15
CA GLY A 585 -14.20 33.75 12.13
C GLY A 585 -14.01 32.62 13.14
N HIS A 586 -13.67 31.42 12.66
CA HIS A 586 -13.41 30.26 13.54
C HIS A 586 -12.18 30.46 14.41
N ILE A 587 -11.08 30.97 13.86
CA ILE A 587 -9.84 31.24 14.61
C ILE A 587 -10.13 32.22 15.75
N ARG A 588 -10.98 33.24 15.58
CA ARG A 588 -11.33 34.17 16.66
C ARG A 588 -12.05 33.50 17.84
N THR A 589 -12.70 32.36 17.65
CA THR A 589 -13.37 31.63 18.74
C THR A 589 -12.40 30.95 19.71
N ALA A 590 -11.24 30.52 19.22
CA ALA A 590 -10.21 29.85 20.00
C ALA A 590 -8.83 30.08 19.35
N PRO A 591 -8.32 31.33 19.40
CA PRO A 591 -7.15 31.73 18.63
C PRO A 591 -5.91 30.93 19.00
N GLU A 592 -5.79 30.44 20.23
CA GLU A 592 -4.69 29.60 20.67
C GLU A 592 -4.62 28.24 19.96
N GLN A 593 -5.71 27.77 19.36
CA GLN A 593 -5.78 26.45 18.71
C GLN A 593 -5.40 26.48 17.22
N TYR A 594 -5.25 27.64 16.60
CA TYR A 594 -4.74 27.72 15.23
C TYR A 594 -3.23 27.46 15.16
N TYR A 595 -2.72 26.92 14.07
CA TYR A 595 -1.32 26.49 13.94
C TYR A 595 -0.35 27.66 13.62
N TRP A 596 -0.16 28.56 14.59
CA TRP A 596 0.64 29.79 14.44
C TRP A 596 2.15 29.60 14.23
N VAL A 597 2.70 28.42 14.50
CA VAL A 597 4.14 28.15 14.31
C VAL A 597 4.58 27.96 12.84
N HIS A 598 3.63 28.01 11.91
CA HIS A 598 3.91 28.04 10.47
C HIS A 598 4.14 29.47 9.98
N ARG A 599 5.09 29.66 9.07
CA ARG A 599 5.32 30.94 8.39
C ARG A 599 4.21 31.20 7.35
N ARG A 600 3.03 31.63 7.79
CA ARG A 600 1.81 31.87 6.99
C ARG A 600 2.01 32.95 5.91
N PHE A 601 2.74 34.00 6.21
CA PHE A 601 2.95 35.17 5.34
C PHE A 601 4.27 35.12 4.55
N LYS A 602 4.91 33.95 4.44
CA LYS A 602 6.17 33.82 3.70
C LYS A 602 5.94 33.89 2.19
N GLY A 603 6.95 34.38 1.48
CA GLY A 603 7.02 34.30 0.02
C GLY A 603 6.10 35.30 -0.69
N ARG A 604 5.74 36.39 0.00
CA ARG A 604 5.08 37.55 -0.61
C ARG A 604 5.98 38.19 -1.68
N PRO A 605 5.38 38.88 -2.66
CA PRO A 605 6.13 39.70 -3.62
C PRO A 605 7.02 40.75 -2.93
N PRO A 606 8.10 41.23 -3.59
CA PRO A 606 9.07 42.17 -3.00
C PRO A 606 8.48 43.49 -2.48
N GLU A 607 7.34 43.92 -3.01
CA GLU A 607 6.63 45.13 -2.57
C GLU A 607 6.04 45.03 -1.16
N TYR A 608 5.98 43.83 -0.57
CA TYR A 608 5.58 43.62 0.82
C TYR A 608 6.80 43.27 1.69
N PRO A 609 7.01 43.96 2.84
CA PRO A 609 8.09 43.62 3.78
C PRO A 609 8.04 42.14 4.18
N ASP A 610 9.14 41.47 4.49
CA ASP A 610 9.06 40.11 5.05
C ASP A 610 8.71 40.18 6.56
N ILE A 611 7.54 39.64 6.93
CA ILE A 611 7.07 39.59 8.32
C ILE A 611 8.03 38.80 9.23
N TYR A 612 8.92 37.95 8.69
CA TYR A 612 9.78 37.07 9.48
C TYR A 612 11.25 37.46 9.54
N THR A 613 11.66 38.54 8.87
CA THR A 613 13.02 39.09 8.97
C THR A 613 13.14 40.10 10.11
#